data_AF-A0A7K5A926-F1
#
_entry.id   AF-A0A7K5A926-F1
#
_cell.length_a   1.000
_cell.length_b   1.000
_cell.length_c   1.000
_cell.angle_alpha   90.00
_cell.angle_beta   90.00
_cell.angle_gamma   90.00
#
_symmetry.space_group_name_H-M   'P 1'
#
loop_
_entity.id
_entity.type
_entity.pdbx_description
1 polymer ?
#
loop_
_entity_poly.entity_id
_entity_poly.type
_entity_poly.pdbx_seq_one_letter_code
_entity_poly.pdbx_strand_id
1 'polypeptide(L)' 'EHSQQQPPAAVSTSSCDVFTSPHALNLSSFTKLMKKLQEIHPAATRDEIVAALLEVRKNNKGVLSGLSINNIVDKTSAVL' A
#
# COMPACT_ATOMS: atom_id res chain seq x y z
N GLU A 1 3.25 50.44 -25.47
CA GLU A 1 3.02 49.40 -26.50
C GLU A 1 4.09 48.32 -26.33
N HIS A 2 3.67 47.06 -26.11
CA HIS A 2 4.38 45.76 -26.33
C HIS A 2 5.82 45.60 -25.76
N SER A 3 6.32 44.51 -25.16
CA SER A 3 5.92 43.10 -24.99
C SER A 3 7.01 42.45 -24.09
N GLN A 4 6.64 41.60 -23.12
CA GLN A 4 7.26 40.32 -22.68
C GLN A 4 8.79 40.30 -22.34
N GLN A 5 9.27 39.80 -21.19
CA GLN A 5 9.44 38.36 -20.89
C GLN A 5 9.83 38.12 -19.38
N GLN A 6 9.39 36.96 -18.85
CA GLN A 6 9.49 36.27 -17.52
C GLN A 6 10.87 36.26 -16.78
N PRO A 7 11.00 35.79 -15.50
CA PRO A 7 10.00 35.18 -14.60
C PRO A 7 9.97 35.66 -13.11
N PRO A 8 8.82 35.49 -12.42
CA PRO A 8 8.74 35.58 -10.97
C PRO A 8 8.96 34.21 -10.29
N ALA A 9 9.65 34.27 -9.15
CA ALA A 9 9.67 33.32 -8.05
C ALA A 9 10.12 31.88 -8.35
N ALA A 10 11.28 31.53 -7.78
CA ALA A 10 11.61 30.15 -7.47
C ALA A 10 10.47 29.53 -6.67
N VAL A 11 9.70 28.70 -7.37
CA VAL A 11 8.81 27.71 -6.79
C VAL A 11 9.70 26.88 -5.87
N SER A 12 9.50 27.04 -4.56
CA SER A 12 9.88 26.00 -3.62
C SER A 12 9.01 24.83 -4.00
N THR A 13 9.58 23.94 -4.80
CA THR A 13 9.12 22.58 -5.01
C THR A 13 9.05 21.93 -3.62
N SER A 14 7.91 22.10 -2.93
CA SER A 14 7.32 20.93 -2.30
C SER A 14 6.85 20.06 -3.45
N SER A 15 7.83 19.42 -4.11
CA SER A 15 7.63 18.08 -4.60
C SER A 15 7.19 17.33 -3.35
N CYS A 16 5.87 17.29 -3.12
CA CYS A 16 5.26 16.15 -2.48
C CYS A 16 5.63 15.04 -3.44
N ASP A 17 6.84 14.53 -3.21
CA ASP A 17 7.51 13.58 -4.06
C ASP A 17 6.50 12.49 -4.23
N VAL A 18 5.98 12.48 -5.45
CA VAL A 18 4.87 11.66 -5.86
C VAL A 18 5.39 10.26 -5.64
N PHE A 19 5.04 9.70 -4.49
CA PHE A 19 5.37 8.36 -4.05
C PHE A 19 4.51 7.37 -4.87
N THR A 20 4.48 7.55 -6.17
CA THR A 20 3.87 6.64 -7.13
C THR A 20 5.01 5.91 -7.81
N SER A 21 5.72 5.12 -7.02
CA SER A 21 6.27 3.89 -7.57
C SER A 21 5.08 3.09 -8.13
N PRO A 22 5.19 2.40 -9.27
CA PRO A 22 4.13 1.52 -9.81
C PRO A 22 3.73 0.37 -8.84
N HIS A 23 4.37 0.30 -7.68
CA HIS A 23 3.99 -0.45 -6.48
C HIS A 23 3.14 0.33 -5.46
N ALA A 24 2.45 1.39 -5.88
CA ALA A 24 1.46 2.08 -5.05
C ALA A 24 0.33 1.10 -4.74
N LEU A 25 0.49 0.38 -3.62
CA LEU A 25 -0.52 -0.41 -2.95
C LEU A 25 -1.81 0.39 -3.00
N ASN A 26 -2.76 -0.08 -3.82
CA ASN A 26 -4.06 0.55 -3.87
C ASN A 26 -4.64 0.52 -2.45
N LEU A 27 -4.69 1.68 -1.79
CA LEU A 27 -5.08 1.80 -0.37
C LEU A 27 -6.47 1.22 -0.13
N SER A 28 -7.36 1.25 -1.14
CA SER A 28 -8.67 0.60 -1.10
C SER A 28 -8.53 -0.92 -1.00
N SER A 29 -7.65 -1.55 -1.80
CA SER A 29 -7.38 -2.99 -1.73
C SER A 29 -6.76 -3.41 -0.41
N PHE A 30 -5.82 -2.63 0.13
CA PHE A 30 -5.23 -2.91 1.45
C PHE A 30 -6.27 -2.81 2.57
N THR A 31 -7.12 -1.79 2.54
CA THR A 31 -8.20 -1.61 3.52
C THR A 31 -9.21 -2.77 3.44
N LYS A 32 -9.57 -3.20 2.23
CA LYS A 32 -10.45 -4.37 2.02
C LYS A 32 -9.81 -5.66 2.56
N LEU A 33 -8.50 -5.84 2.34
CA LEU A 33 -7.74 -6.97 2.85
C LEU A 33 -7.72 -6.98 4.37
N MET A 34 -7.35 -5.87 5.01
CA MET A 34 -7.38 -5.75 6.48
C MET A 34 -8.77 -6.02 7.04
N LYS A 35 -9.82 -5.44 6.45
CA LYS A 35 -11.19 -5.64 6.92
C LYS A 35 -11.58 -7.12 6.87
N LYS A 36 -11.31 -7.81 5.76
CA LYS A 36 -11.57 -9.25 5.63
C LYS A 36 -10.81 -10.08 6.65
N LEU A 37 -9.53 -9.78 6.89
CA LEU A 37 -8.72 -10.50 7.87
C LEU A 37 -9.25 -10.29 9.29
N GLN A 38 -9.66 -9.07 9.64
CA GLN A 38 -10.29 -8.80 10.94
C GLN A 38 -11.68 -9.43 11.09
N GLU A 39 -12.44 -9.55 9.99
CA GLU A 39 -13.75 -10.23 10.00
C GLU A 39 -13.62 -11.74 10.24
N ILE A 40 -12.59 -12.37 9.68
CA ILE A 40 -12.33 -13.82 9.83
C ILE A 40 -11.61 -14.12 11.15
N HIS A 41 -10.69 -13.24 11.56
CA HIS A 41 -9.86 -13.38 12.75
C HIS A 41 -10.05 -12.21 13.72
N PRO A 42 -11.21 -12.13 14.39
CA PRO A 42 -11.48 -11.02 15.32
C PRO A 42 -10.59 -11.06 16.56
N ALA A 43 -10.00 -12.22 16.88
CA ALA A 43 -9.05 -12.39 17.97
C ALA A 43 -7.65 -11.85 17.63
N ALA A 44 -7.31 -11.76 16.33
CA ALA A 44 -6.01 -11.26 15.90
C ALA A 44 -5.98 -9.73 15.97
N THR A 45 -4.95 -9.21 16.61
CA THR A 45 -4.69 -7.78 16.63
C THR A 45 -4.19 -7.29 15.27
N ARG A 46 -4.26 -5.97 15.05
CA ARG A 46 -3.73 -5.36 13.83
C ARG A 46 -2.25 -5.66 13.62
N ASP A 47 -1.48 -5.69 14.70
CA ASP A 47 -0.04 -5.95 14.64
C ASP A 47 0.23 -7.39 14.19
N GLU A 48 -0.48 -8.37 14.74
CA GLU A 48 -0.41 -9.77 14.33
C GLU A 48 -0.78 -9.95 12.85
N ILE A 49 -1.85 -9.29 12.39
CA ILE A 49 -2.25 -9.31 10.98
C ILE A 49 -1.14 -8.73 10.09
N VAL A 50 -0.53 -7.61 10.49
CA VAL A 50 0.56 -6.99 9.73
C VAL A 50 1.80 -7.89 9.73
N ALA A 51 2.16 -8.49 10.86
CA ALA A 51 3.26 -9.43 10.98
C ALA A 51 3.05 -10.64 10.05
N ALA A 52 1.85 -11.23 10.05
CA ALA A 52 1.49 -12.32 9.15
C ALA A 52 1.52 -11.89 7.66
N LEU A 53 1.07 -10.68 7.33
CA LEU A 53 1.20 -10.14 5.97
C LEU A 53 2.66 -9.96 5.53
N LEU A 54 3.53 -9.52 6.43
CA LEU A 54 4.97 -9.41 6.18
C LEU A 54 5.58 -10.78 5.93
N GLU A 55 5.16 -11.81 6.67
CA GLU A 55 5.56 -13.20 6.48
C GLU A 55 5.13 -13.73 5.10
N VAL A 56 3.85 -13.55 4.73
CA VAL A 56 3.32 -13.94 3.42
C VAL A 56 4.08 -13.22 2.29
N ARG A 57 4.41 -11.95 2.48
CA ARG A 57 5.19 -11.17 1.51
C ARG A 57 6.61 -11.74 1.35
N LYS A 58 7.30 -12.08 2.44
CA LYS A 58 8.62 -12.72 2.39
C LYS A 58 8.55 -14.05 1.64
N ASN A 59 7.53 -14.85 1.93
CA ASN A 59 7.27 -16.15 1.27
C ASN A 59 6.88 -15.99 -0.21
N ASN A 60 6.43 -14.79 -0.62
CA ASN A 60 6.08 -14.47 -2.00
C ASN A 60 7.14 -13.59 -2.69
N LYS A 61 8.43 -13.89 -2.46
CA LYS A 61 9.56 -13.22 -3.13
C LYS A 61 9.60 -11.71 -2.89
N GLY A 62 9.02 -11.23 -1.79
CA GLY A 62 9.06 -9.83 -1.37
C GLY A 62 7.90 -8.97 -1.87
N VAL A 63 6.96 -9.50 -2.65
CA VAL A 63 5.79 -8.75 -3.15
C VAL A 63 4.48 -9.47 -2.89
N LEU A 64 3.39 -8.73 -2.71
CA LEU A 64 2.02 -9.27 -2.71
C LEU A 64 1.26 -8.91 -4.00
N SER A 65 1.89 -8.07 -4.84
CA SER A 65 1.35 -7.69 -6.14
C SER A 65 1.24 -8.92 -7.03
N GLY A 66 0.12 -9.04 -7.75
CA GLY A 66 -0.20 -10.22 -8.57
C GLY A 66 -0.98 -11.32 -7.84
N LEU A 67 -1.13 -11.25 -6.51
CA LEU A 67 -2.07 -12.10 -5.78
C LEU A 67 -3.45 -11.44 -5.70
N SER A 68 -4.51 -12.25 -5.82
CA SER A 68 -5.86 -11.79 -5.52
C SER A 68 -6.01 -11.56 -4.02
N ILE A 69 -6.88 -10.61 -3.61
CA ILE A 69 -7.13 -10.31 -2.20
C ILE A 69 -7.48 -11.59 -1.43
N ASN A 70 -8.34 -12.45 -1.97
CA ASN A 70 -8.72 -13.70 -1.32
C ASN A 70 -7.52 -14.64 -1.11
N ASN A 71 -6.60 -14.72 -2.08
CA ASN A 71 -5.41 -15.57 -1.95
C ASN A 71 -4.44 -15.02 -0.90
N ILE A 72 -4.35 -13.69 -0.77
CA ILE A 72 -3.58 -13.07 0.33
C ILE A 72 -4.25 -13.37 1.67
N VAL A 73 -5.58 -13.22 1.77
CA VAL A 73 -6.34 -13.53 3.00
C VAL A 73 -6.13 -14.98 3.42
N ASP A 74 -6.24 -15.93 2.50
CA ASP A 74 -6.07 -17.36 2.76
C ASP A 74 -4.67 -17.67 3.30
N LYS A 75 -3.63 -17.17 2.62
CA LYS A 75 -2.24 -17.34 3.05
C LYS A 75 -1.94 -16.68 4.39
N THR A 76 -2.48 -15.49 4.64
CA THR A 76 -2.32 -14.81 5.92
C THR A 76 -3.08 -15.53 7.03
N SER A 77 -4.26 -16.08 6.73
CA SER A 77 -5.06 -16.89 7.68
C SER A 77 -4.40 -18.21 8.03
N ALA A 78 -3.50 -18.73 7.20
CA ALA A 78 -2.71 -19.93 7.52
C ALA A 78 -1.50 -19.62 8.42
N VAL A 79 -1.14 -18.34 8.59
CA VAL A 79 -0.04 -17.88 9.45
C VAL A 79 -0.55 -17.39 10.80
N LEU A 80 -1.76 -16.83 10.84
CA LEU A 80 -2.50 -16.44 12.04
C LEU A 80 -3.08 -17.67 12.75
#